data_AF-A0A950T4A2-F1
#
_entry.id   AF-A0A950T4A2-F1
#
_cell.length_a   1.000
_cell.length_b   1.000
_cell.length_c   1.000
_cell.angle_alpha   90.00
_cell.angle_beta   90.00
_cell.angle_gamma   90.00
#
_symmetry.space_group_name_H-M   'P 1'
#
loop_
_entity.id
_entity.type
_entity.pdbx_description
1 polymer ?
#
loop_
_entity_poly.entity_id
_entity_poly.type
_entity_poly.pdbx_seq_one_letter_code
_entity_poly.pdbx_strand_id
1 'polypeptide(L)' 'MSAVETVKTFVTALQSGDMELAAGIASGEFVVSGLTPALLDKGEFLAIQSELLAGISDFSYNLENVHR' A
#
# COMPACT_ATOMS: atom_id res chain seq x y z
N MET A 1 -3.85 17.57 -0.93
CA MET A 1 -2.77 16.87 -1.64
C MET A 1 -3.23 16.58 -3.06
N SER A 2 -2.33 16.59 -4.03
CA SER A 2 -2.61 16.03 -5.36
C SER A 2 -2.75 14.50 -5.28
N ALA A 3 -3.35 13.90 -6.32
CA ALA A 3 -3.44 12.44 -6.43
C ALA A 3 -2.04 11.79 -6.40
N VAL A 4 -1.07 12.38 -7.10
CA VAL A 4 0.32 11.93 -7.13
C VAL A 4 0.97 11.98 -5.75
N GLU A 5 0.80 13.07 -5.00
CA GLU A 5 1.33 13.18 -3.64
C GLU A 5 0.70 12.14 -2.72
N THR A 6 -0.61 11.93 -2.84
CA THR A 6 -1.34 10.94 -2.02
C THR A 6 -0.81 9.53 -2.25
N VAL A 7 -0.63 9.13 -3.51
CA VAL A 7 -0.07 7.80 -3.87
C VAL A 7 1.36 7.66 -3.38
N LYS A 8 2.20 8.68 -3.55
CA LYS A 8 3.59 8.65 -3.06
C LYS A 8 3.65 8.50 -1.55
N THR A 9 2.86 9.28 -0.80
CA THR A 9 2.82 9.18 0.66
C THR A 9 2.30 7.81 1.11
N PHE A 10 1.27 7.27 0.47
CA PHE A 10 0.75 5.94 0.77
C PHE A 10 1.81 4.86 0.57
N VAL A 11 2.50 4.86 -0.57
CA VAL A 11 3.52 3.84 -0.88
C VAL A 11 4.76 4.00 0.00
N THR A 12 5.17 5.22 0.32
CA THR A 12 6.25 5.45 1.30
C THR A 12 5.89 4.89 2.68
N ALA A 13 4.64 5.07 3.13
CA ALA A 13 4.16 4.50 4.40
C ALA A 13 4.18 2.96 4.37
N LEU A 14 3.76 2.34 3.26
CA LEU A 14 3.87 0.89 3.06
C LEU A 14 5.35 0.44 3.12
N GLN A 15 6.25 1.10 2.39
CA GLN A 15 7.69 0.77 2.38
C GLN A 15 8.33 0.85 3.76
N SER A 16 7.95 1.84 4.58
CA SER A 16 8.54 2.03 5.91
C SER A 16 7.92 1.13 6.98
N GLY A 17 6.89 0.34 6.64
CA GLY A 17 6.13 -0.44 7.62
C GLY A 17 5.17 0.39 8.48
N ASP A 18 4.90 1.65 8.12
CA ASP A 18 3.99 2.53 8.85
C ASP A 18 2.54 2.25 8.42
N MET A 19 2.02 1.11 8.90
CA MET A 19 0.69 0.61 8.54
C MET A 19 -0.43 1.51 9.05
N GLU A 20 -0.21 2.22 10.16
CA GLU A 20 -1.18 3.19 10.69
C GLU A 20 -1.33 4.39 9.75
N LEU A 21 -0.20 4.96 9.28
CA LEU A 21 -0.23 6.03 8.29
C LEU A 21 -0.83 5.56 6.97
N ALA A 22 -0.45 4.37 6.49
CA ALA A 22 -1.03 3.80 5.27
C ALA A 22 -2.56 3.61 5.39
N ALA A 23 -3.04 3.10 6.53
CA ALA A 23 -4.46 2.93 6.80
C ALA A 23 -5.24 4.25 6.88
N GLY A 24 -4.59 5.32 7.35
CA GLY A 24 -5.16 6.66 7.43
C GLY A 24 -5.27 7.37 6.08
N ILE A 25 -4.40 7.03 5.12
CA ILE A 25 -4.44 7.58 3.75
C ILE A 25 -5.47 6.84 2.89
N ALA A 26 -5.63 5.53 3.07
CA ALA A 26 -6.58 4.73 2.32
C ALA A 26 -8.04 4.93 2.78
N SER A 27 -8.94 5.14 1.82
CA SER A 27 -10.39 5.27 2.06
C SER A 27 -10.99 4.05 2.76
N GLY A 28 -12.14 4.24 3.41
CA GLY A 28 -12.93 3.11 3.94
C GLY A 28 -13.46 2.17 2.85
N GLU A 29 -13.60 2.66 1.62
CA GLU A 29 -14.03 1.90 0.43
C GLU A 29 -12.84 1.36 -0.39
N PHE A 30 -11.64 1.39 0.19
CA PHE A 30 -10.44 0.92 -0.49
C PHE A 30 -10.54 -0.58 -0.78
N VAL A 31 -10.27 -0.93 -2.04
CA VAL A 31 -10.30 -2.30 -2.55
C VAL A 31 -9.12 -2.54 -3.47
N VAL A 32 -8.49 -3.72 -3.34
CA VAL A 32 -7.41 -4.17 -4.21
C VAL A 32 -7.84 -5.43 -4.94
N SER A 33 -7.63 -5.42 -6.25
CA SER A 33 -7.87 -6.56 -7.13
C SER A 33 -6.56 -7.01 -7.80
N GLY A 34 -6.46 -8.29 -8.17
CA GLY A 34 -5.37 -8.81 -9.00
C GLY A 34 -4.18 -9.38 -8.23
N LEU A 35 -3.99 -9.01 -6.96
CA LEU A 35 -2.99 -9.66 -6.09
C LEU A 35 -3.43 -11.08 -5.69
N THR A 36 -4.74 -11.28 -5.48
CA THR A 36 -5.36 -12.58 -5.23
C THR A 36 -6.59 -12.77 -6.12
N PRO A 37 -7.15 -13.99 -6.22
CA PRO A 37 -8.41 -14.22 -6.92
C PRO A 37 -9.60 -13.47 -6.31
N ALA A 38 -9.54 -13.15 -5.01
CA ALA A 38 -10.54 -12.36 -4.31
C ALA A 38 -10.15 -10.87 -4.29
N LEU A 39 -11.16 -10.02 -4.19
CA LEU A 39 -10.95 -8.62 -3.82
C LEU A 39 -10.48 -8.58 -2.37
N LEU A 40 -9.51 -7.71 -2.10
CA LEU A 40 -9.02 -7.46 -0.74
C LEU A 40 -9.54 -6.11 -0.27
N ASP A 41 -10.11 -6.09 0.93
CA ASP A 41 -10.37 -4.83 1.62
C ASP A 41 -9.09 -4.20 2.19
N LYS A 42 -9.22 -2.99 2.75
CA LYS A 42 -8.09 -2.25 3.34
C LYS A 42 -7.33 -3.05 4.40
N GLY A 43 -8.03 -3.68 5.33
CA GLY A 43 -7.41 -4.45 6.41
C GLY A 43 -6.68 -5.67 5.87
N GLU A 44 -7.31 -6.41 4.96
CA GLU A 44 -6.71 -7.59 4.34
C GLU A 44 -5.45 -7.25 3.54
N PHE A 45 -5.50 -6.17 2.75
CA PHE A 45 -4.34 -5.71 2.00
C PHE A 45 -3.18 -5.30 2.92
N LEU A 46 -3.43 -4.50 3.95
CA LEU A 46 -2.38 -4.05 4.88
C LEU A 46 -1.78 -5.21 5.69
N ALA A 47 -2.59 -6.19 6.08
CA ALA A 47 -2.09 -7.39 6.75
C ALA A 47 -1.11 -8.15 5.86
N ILE A 48 -1.44 -8.36 4.57
CA ILE A 48 -0.52 -8.98 3.60
C ILE A 48 0.76 -8.16 3.46
N GLN A 49 0.67 -6.84 3.38
CA GLN A 49 1.87 -6.01 3.23
C GLN A 49 2.79 -6.07 4.45
N SER A 50 2.23 -6.12 5.65
CA SER A 50 3.01 -6.31 6.88
C SER A 50 3.79 -7.64 6.84
N GLU A 51 3.13 -8.72 6.44
CA GLU A 51 3.78 -10.03 6.35
C GLU A 51 4.84 -10.09 5.24
N LEU A 52 4.61 -9.42 4.10
CA LEU A 52 5.59 -9.33 3.01
C LEU A 52 6.85 -8.59 3.44
N LEU A 53 6.72 -7.46 4.14
CA LEU A 53 7.87 -6.71 4.68
C LEU A 53 8.62 -7.51 5.75
N ALA A 54 7.90 -8.22 6.62
CA ALA A 54 8.51 -9.07 7.63
C ALA A 54 9.24 -10.28 7.02
N GLY A 55 8.68 -10.87 5.96
CA GLY A 55 9.21 -12.06 5.30
C GLY A 55 10.29 -11.79 4.26
N ILE A 56 10.32 -10.59 3.67
CA ILE A 56 11.21 -10.22 2.57
C ILE A 56 11.92 -8.91 2.93
N SER A 57 13.12 -9.02 3.51
CA SER A 57 13.87 -7.88 4.06
C SER A 57 14.26 -6.80 3.04
N ASP A 58 14.25 -7.11 1.75
CA ASP A 58 14.57 -6.17 0.65
C ASP A 58 13.31 -5.79 -0.16
N PHE A 59 12.11 -6.09 0.35
CA PHE A 59 10.88 -5.73 -0.34
C PHE A 59 10.78 -4.21 -0.48
N SER A 60 10.63 -3.75 -1.72
CA SER A 60 10.53 -2.33 -2.03
C SER A 60 9.61 -2.10 -3.22
N TYR A 61 8.84 -1.03 -3.16
CA TYR A 61 8.02 -0.58 -4.28
C TYR A 61 8.86 0.28 -5.22
N ASN A 62 8.76 -0.03 -6.51
CA ASN A 62 9.32 0.82 -7.55
C ASN A 62 8.20 1.66 -8.19
N LEU A 63 8.28 2.98 -8.01
CA LEU A 63 7.30 3.96 -8.48
C LEU A 63 7.73 4.65 -9.80
N GLU A 64 8.51 3.96 -10.62
CA GLU A 64 9.10 4.47 -11.87
C GLU A 64 8.11 5.20 -12.81
N ASN A 65 6.82 4.86 -12.78
CA ASN A 65 5.81 5.40 -13.71
C ASN A 65 4.58 6.03 -13.03
N VAL A 66 4.70 6.67 -11.86
CA VAL A 66 3.60 7.49 -11.32
C VAL A 66 3.48 8.77 -12.17
N HIS A 67 2.74 8.67 -13.28
CA HIS A 67 2.50 9.79 -14.20
C HIS A 67 1.59 10.84 -13.55
N ARG A 68 1.82 12.11 -13.90
CA ARG A 68 1.03 13.27 -13.48
C ARG A 68 -0.36 13.29 -14.10
#